data_AF-A0A3C1YAU3-F1
#
_entry.id   AF-A0A3C1YAU3-F1
#
_cell.length_a   1.000
_cell.length_b   1.000
_cell.length_c   1.000
_cell.angle_alpha   90.00
_cell.angle_beta   90.00
_cell.angle_gamma   90.00
#
_symmetry.space_group_name_H-M   'P 1'
#
loop_
_entity.id
_entity.type
_entity.pdbx_description
1 polymer ?
#
loop_
_entity_poly.entity_id
_entity_poly.type
_entity_poly.pdbx_seq_one_letter_code
_entity_poly.pdbx_strand_id
1 'polypeptide(L)'
;SPNLAEKIKLYQNANIDVYLGGTLFEAFVARDKFNEYQRMLDKYNINTVEVSDGSIEISHTEKCNYISKLNKNFKVLSEVGSKDANKLIPPYKWIELMQKELDAGSWKVIAEAREGGNVGIYRGSGEVRSDLIEEILTKIDNDQIIWESPQKTQQVWFIKLMGSNVNLGNIAFNEVIPLECLRLGLRGDTFFDHLPK
;
A
#
# COMPACT_ATOMS: atom_id res chain seq x y z
N SER A 1 6.99 -13.86 -15.84
CA SER A 1 7.70 -12.74 -16.49
C SER A 1 9.03 -13.24 -17.03
N PRO A 2 9.39 -12.94 -18.28
CA PRO A 2 10.79 -13.05 -18.69
C PRO A 2 11.67 -12.16 -17.81
N ASN A 3 12.94 -12.55 -17.63
CA ASN A 3 13.99 -11.79 -16.97
C ASN A 3 13.65 -11.28 -15.55
N LEU A 4 12.88 -12.06 -14.78
CA LEU A 4 12.42 -11.64 -13.45
C LEU A 4 13.59 -11.37 -12.49
N ALA A 5 14.59 -12.25 -12.48
CA ALA A 5 15.75 -12.12 -11.59
C ALA A 5 16.56 -10.85 -11.93
N GLU A 6 16.73 -10.55 -13.21
CA GLU A 6 17.43 -9.37 -13.71
C GLU A 6 16.69 -8.10 -13.33
N LYS A 7 15.36 -8.07 -13.45
CA LYS A 7 14.54 -6.92 -13.02
C LYS A 7 14.67 -6.67 -11.52
N ILE A 8 14.57 -7.72 -10.70
CA ILE A 8 14.70 -7.61 -9.24
C ILE A 8 16.08 -7.06 -8.88
N LYS A 9 17.14 -7.62 -9.47
CA LYS A 9 18.52 -7.19 -9.24
C LYS A 9 18.75 -5.74 -9.65
N LEU A 10 18.12 -5.26 -10.72
CA LEU A 10 18.23 -3.87 -11.15
C LEU A 10 17.73 -2.89 -10.07
N TYR A 11 16.55 -3.15 -9.48
CA TYR A 11 16.02 -2.32 -8.39
C TYR A 11 16.86 -2.43 -7.11
N GLN A 12 17.27 -3.64 -6.73
CA GLN A 12 18.13 -3.87 -5.56
C GLN A 12 19.48 -3.13 -5.68
N ASN A 13 20.11 -3.15 -6.86
CA ASN A 13 21.35 -2.41 -7.11
C ASN A 13 21.17 -0.89 -6.99
N ALA A 14 19.94 -0.39 -7.13
CA ALA A 14 19.57 1.01 -6.92
C ALA A 14 19.07 1.30 -5.50
N ASN A 15 19.21 0.35 -4.56
CA ASN A 15 18.69 0.42 -3.19
C ASN A 15 17.17 0.63 -3.12
N ILE A 16 16.43 0.09 -4.08
CA ILE A 16 14.96 0.08 -4.09
C ILE A 16 14.49 -1.29 -3.62
N ASP A 17 13.77 -1.32 -2.50
CA ASP A 17 13.13 -2.53 -2.01
C ASP A 17 12.10 -3.03 -3.04
N VAL A 18 12.14 -4.33 -3.32
CA VAL A 18 11.19 -4.99 -4.22
C VAL A 18 10.32 -5.90 -3.38
N TYR A 19 9.02 -5.88 -3.63
CA TYR A 19 8.08 -6.88 -3.14
C TYR A 19 7.21 -7.39 -4.28
N LEU A 20 6.57 -8.53 -4.07
CA LEU A 20 5.61 -9.10 -5.00
C LEU A 20 4.21 -8.81 -4.44
N GLY A 21 3.28 -8.40 -5.29
CA GLY A 21 1.94 -8.03 -4.85
C GLY A 21 1.26 -9.15 -4.06
N GLY A 22 0.46 -8.76 -3.06
CA GLY A 22 -0.11 -9.65 -2.05
C GLY A 22 -1.03 -10.70 -2.63
N THR A 23 -1.62 -10.45 -3.80
CA THR A 23 -2.39 -11.47 -4.54
C THR A 23 -1.54 -12.72 -4.87
N LEU A 24 -0.21 -12.57 -5.05
CA LEU A 24 0.68 -13.72 -5.19
C LEU A 24 0.81 -14.48 -3.87
N PHE A 25 1.00 -13.78 -2.75
CA PHE A 25 1.00 -14.38 -1.41
C PHE A 25 -0.31 -15.17 -1.18
N GLU A 26 -1.45 -14.54 -1.48
CA GLU A 26 -2.78 -15.16 -1.38
C GLU A 26 -2.88 -16.45 -2.22
N ALA A 27 -2.31 -16.44 -3.44
CA ALA A 27 -2.30 -17.62 -4.30
C ALA A 27 -1.49 -18.80 -3.71
N PHE A 28 -0.41 -18.53 -2.96
CA PHE A 28 0.34 -19.57 -2.25
C PHE A 28 -0.42 -20.05 -1.01
N VAL A 29 -1.02 -19.15 -0.23
CA VAL A 29 -1.80 -19.49 0.97
C VAL A 29 -2.99 -20.37 0.61
N ALA A 30 -3.78 -20.01 -0.41
CA ALA A 30 -4.93 -20.81 -0.85
C ALA A 30 -4.58 -22.21 -1.39
N ARG A 31 -3.29 -22.54 -1.51
CA ARG A 31 -2.79 -23.85 -1.96
C ARG A 31 -2.02 -24.57 -0.85
N ASP A 32 -2.06 -24.07 0.38
CA ASP A 32 -1.27 -24.56 1.52
C ASP A 32 0.25 -24.54 1.25
N LYS A 33 0.71 -23.58 0.45
CA LYS A 33 2.11 -23.46 -0.02
C LYS A 33 2.86 -22.27 0.57
N PHE A 34 2.53 -21.88 1.80
CA PHE A 34 3.17 -20.74 2.46
C PHE A 34 4.71 -20.93 2.62
N ASN A 35 5.17 -22.15 2.85
CA ASN A 35 6.61 -22.44 2.95
C ASN A 35 7.32 -22.27 1.58
N GLU A 36 6.67 -22.67 0.48
CA GLU A 36 7.16 -22.45 -0.88
C GLU A 36 7.23 -20.96 -1.22
N TYR A 37 6.27 -20.16 -0.74
CA TYR A 37 6.31 -18.71 -0.88
C TYR A 37 7.57 -18.13 -0.24
N GLN A 38 7.87 -18.50 1.01
CA GLN A 38 9.10 -18.05 1.69
C GLN A 38 10.36 -18.47 0.94
N ARG A 39 10.46 -19.74 0.50
CA ARG A 39 11.61 -20.21 -0.30
C ARG A 39 11.77 -19.46 -1.62
N MET A 40 10.67 -19.02 -2.24
CA MET A 40 10.71 -18.20 -3.44
C MET A 40 11.27 -16.80 -3.14
N LEU A 41 10.87 -16.17 -2.03
CA LEU A 41 11.42 -14.88 -1.61
C LEU A 41 12.93 -14.99 -1.35
N ASP A 42 13.36 -16.02 -0.63
CA ASP A 42 14.78 -16.31 -0.35
C ASP A 42 15.58 -16.48 -1.66
N LYS A 43 15.04 -17.23 -2.62
CA LYS A 43 15.66 -17.45 -3.93
C LYS A 43 15.97 -16.15 -4.67
N TYR A 44 15.12 -15.14 -4.54
CA TYR A 44 15.29 -13.83 -5.20
C TYR A 44 15.88 -12.76 -4.28
N ASN A 45 16.28 -13.14 -3.05
CA ASN A 45 16.78 -12.21 -2.04
C ASN A 45 15.81 -11.03 -1.79
N ILE A 46 14.51 -11.32 -1.77
CA ILE A 46 13.47 -10.33 -1.50
C ILE A 46 13.26 -10.28 0.02
N ASN A 47 13.44 -9.10 0.61
CA ASN A 47 13.31 -8.86 2.06
C ASN A 47 12.02 -8.10 2.43
N THR A 48 11.20 -7.72 1.45
CA THR A 48 9.97 -6.95 1.63
C THR A 48 8.80 -7.73 1.03
N VAL A 49 7.70 -7.83 1.76
CA VAL A 49 6.54 -8.66 1.36
C VAL A 49 5.25 -7.90 1.56
N GLU A 50 4.27 -8.17 0.69
CA GLU A 50 2.90 -7.70 0.87
C GLU A 50 2.02 -8.84 1.38
N VAL A 51 1.17 -8.57 2.38
CA VAL A 51 0.19 -9.50 2.93
C VAL A 51 -1.22 -8.90 2.78
N SER A 52 -2.02 -9.50 1.91
CA SER A 52 -3.39 -9.10 1.59
C SER A 52 -4.35 -10.30 1.71
N ASP A 53 -5.65 -10.02 1.65
CA ASP A 53 -6.75 -10.99 1.72
C ASP A 53 -7.90 -10.59 0.76
N GLY A 54 -7.56 -9.98 -0.38
CA GLY A 54 -8.56 -9.42 -1.29
C GLY A 54 -9.15 -10.41 -2.31
N SER A 55 -8.53 -11.57 -2.51
CA SER A 55 -8.90 -12.64 -3.46
C SER A 55 -9.17 -14.00 -2.79
N ILE A 56 -8.75 -14.19 -1.54
CA ILE A 56 -9.02 -15.39 -0.74
C ILE A 56 -9.83 -15.03 0.50
N GLU A 57 -10.63 -15.97 1.00
CA GLU A 57 -11.37 -15.78 2.25
C GLU A 57 -10.57 -16.40 3.40
N ILE A 58 -9.88 -15.55 4.16
CA ILE A 58 -9.21 -15.93 5.41
C ILE A 58 -9.72 -15.04 6.54
N SER A 59 -9.66 -15.53 7.77
CA SER A 59 -9.98 -14.68 8.91
C SER A 59 -8.91 -13.60 9.09
N HIS A 60 -9.30 -12.39 9.51
CA HIS A 60 -8.32 -11.33 9.81
C HIS A 60 -7.29 -11.77 10.87
N THR A 61 -7.69 -12.60 11.84
CA THR A 61 -6.77 -13.21 12.81
C THR A 61 -5.71 -14.06 12.12
N GLU A 62 -6.09 -14.85 11.12
CA GLU A 62 -5.15 -15.66 10.34
C GLU A 62 -4.21 -14.78 9.50
N LYS A 63 -4.72 -13.70 8.89
CA LYS A 63 -3.89 -12.69 8.23
C LYS A 63 -2.84 -12.09 9.18
N CYS A 64 -3.25 -11.66 10.38
CA CYS A 64 -2.33 -11.19 11.42
C CYS A 64 -1.31 -12.25 11.86
N ASN A 65 -1.67 -13.54 11.83
CA ASN A 65 -0.72 -14.62 12.10
C ASN A 65 0.33 -14.75 10.99
N TYR A 66 -0.03 -14.56 9.71
CA TYR A 66 0.95 -14.50 8.62
C TYR A 66 1.88 -13.29 8.74
N ILE A 67 1.32 -12.11 9.05
CA ILE A 67 2.10 -10.88 9.31
C ILE A 67 3.12 -11.13 10.42
N SER A 68 2.66 -11.62 11.59
CA SER A 68 3.52 -11.95 12.74
C SER A 68 4.63 -12.95 12.41
N LYS A 69 4.36 -13.93 11.54
CA LYS A 69 5.35 -14.92 11.10
C LYS A 69 6.40 -14.28 10.18
N LEU A 70 5.95 -13.47 9.22
CA LEU A 70 6.82 -12.86 8.21
C LEU A 70 7.67 -11.73 8.78
N ASN A 71 7.15 -10.92 9.70
CA ASN A 71 7.87 -9.77 10.29
C ASN A 71 9.18 -10.17 11.01
N LYS A 72 9.35 -11.45 11.36
CA LYS A 72 10.61 -11.95 11.96
C LYS A 72 11.80 -11.83 11.01
N ASN A 73 11.57 -11.90 9.69
CA ASN A 73 12.62 -11.96 8.68
C ASN A 73 12.41 -10.98 7.51
N PHE A 74 11.22 -10.39 7.37
CA PHE A 74 10.85 -9.54 6.25
C PHE A 74 10.25 -8.21 6.74
N LYS A 75 10.45 -7.15 5.97
CA LYS A 75 9.66 -5.92 6.08
C LYS A 75 8.27 -6.19 5.51
N VAL A 76 7.24 -6.19 6.36
CA VAL A 76 5.87 -6.53 5.95
C VAL A 76 5.08 -5.27 5.64
N LEU A 77 4.55 -5.20 4.42
CA LEU A 77 3.46 -4.31 4.05
C LEU A 77 2.18 -5.12 4.15
N SER A 78 1.18 -4.64 4.86
CA SER A 78 -0.15 -5.26 4.85
C SER A 78 -1.14 -4.37 4.11
N GLU A 79 -2.22 -4.90 3.58
CA GLU A 79 -3.20 -4.14 2.80
C GLU A 79 -4.58 -4.23 3.44
N VAL A 80 -5.19 -3.11 3.83
CA VAL A 80 -6.58 -3.07 4.30
C VAL A 80 -7.45 -2.48 3.20
N GLY A 81 -8.59 -3.13 2.96
CA GLY A 81 -9.67 -2.59 2.14
C GLY A 81 -10.49 -3.68 1.46
N SER A 82 -11.27 -3.30 0.44
CA SER A 82 -12.04 -4.25 -0.34
C SER A 82 -11.87 -4.00 -1.83
N LYS A 83 -11.63 -5.09 -2.57
CA LYS A 83 -11.55 -5.08 -4.04
C LYS A 83 -12.93 -5.00 -4.72
N ASP A 84 -14.01 -5.10 -3.93
CA ASP A 84 -15.39 -4.99 -4.38
C ASP A 84 -15.92 -3.57 -4.13
N ALA A 85 -16.24 -2.86 -5.20
CA ALA A 85 -16.79 -1.50 -5.16
C ALA A 85 -18.12 -1.40 -4.38
N ASN A 86 -18.82 -2.52 -4.20
CA ASN A 86 -20.09 -2.56 -3.45
C ASN A 86 -19.88 -2.80 -1.95
N LYS A 87 -18.68 -3.19 -1.51
CA LYS A 87 -18.36 -3.43 -0.10
C LYS A 87 -17.79 -2.17 0.55
N LEU A 88 -18.67 -1.42 1.19
CA LEU A 88 -18.30 -0.27 2.03
C LEU A 88 -17.93 -0.72 3.44
N ILE A 89 -16.63 -0.76 3.72
CA ILE A 89 -16.13 -0.94 5.09
C ILE A 89 -16.27 0.39 5.84
N PRO A 90 -16.92 0.41 7.03
CA PRO A 90 -17.09 1.63 7.81
C PRO A 90 -15.76 2.09 8.46
N PRO A 91 -15.59 3.39 8.75
CA PRO A 91 -14.32 3.94 9.26
C PRO A 91 -13.78 3.26 10.52
N TYR A 92 -14.64 2.98 11.52
CA TYR A 92 -14.20 2.31 12.75
C TYR A 92 -13.58 0.93 12.47
N LYS A 93 -14.07 0.24 11.43
CA LYS A 93 -13.57 -1.09 11.06
C LYS A 93 -12.24 -1.00 10.32
N TRP A 94 -12.06 0.01 9.46
CA TRP A 94 -10.74 0.32 8.88
C TRP A 94 -9.68 0.49 9.96
N ILE A 95 -9.95 1.38 10.93
CA ILE A 95 -9.05 1.65 12.04
C ILE A 95 -8.74 0.38 12.83
N GLU A 96 -9.77 -0.41 13.17
CA GLU A 96 -9.59 -1.68 13.90
C GLU A 96 -8.66 -2.65 13.15
N LEU A 97 -8.85 -2.81 11.84
CA LEU A 97 -8.04 -3.71 11.01
C LEU A 97 -6.62 -3.19 10.88
N MET A 98 -6.44 -1.91 10.51
CA MET A 98 -5.12 -1.28 10.39
C MET A 98 -4.32 -1.37 11.69
N GLN A 99 -4.94 -1.06 12.83
CA GLN A 99 -4.26 -1.16 14.13
C GLN A 99 -3.82 -2.60 14.42
N LYS A 100 -4.69 -3.59 14.19
CA LYS A 100 -4.36 -5.00 14.42
C LYS A 100 -3.26 -5.51 13.50
N GLU A 101 -3.18 -5.03 12.26
CA GLU A 101 -2.12 -5.38 11.33
C GLU A 101 -0.78 -4.73 11.71
N LEU A 102 -0.80 -3.48 12.21
CA LEU A 102 0.37 -2.82 12.80
C LEU A 102 0.84 -3.55 14.06
N ASP A 103 -0.07 -3.90 14.97
CA ASP A 103 0.22 -4.64 16.20
C ASP A 103 0.80 -6.04 15.91
N ALA A 104 0.39 -6.66 14.81
CA ALA A 104 0.95 -7.92 14.32
C ALA A 104 2.37 -7.78 13.74
N GLY A 105 2.83 -6.54 13.50
CA GLY A 105 4.17 -6.23 13.05
C GLY A 105 4.29 -5.78 11.60
N SER A 106 3.22 -5.27 11.00
CA SER A 106 3.34 -4.59 9.70
C SER A 106 4.22 -3.35 9.84
N TRP A 107 5.17 -3.17 8.93
CA TRP A 107 6.00 -1.98 8.86
C TRP A 107 5.17 -0.75 8.45
N LYS A 108 4.27 -0.93 7.48
CA LYS A 108 3.23 0.01 7.10
C LYS A 108 1.98 -0.73 6.62
N VAL A 109 0.85 -0.06 6.68
CA VAL A 109 -0.43 -0.56 6.14
C VAL A 109 -0.78 0.23 4.88
N ILE A 110 -1.03 -0.48 3.79
CA ILE A 110 -1.53 0.02 2.53
C ILE A 110 -3.04 0.22 2.65
N ALA A 111 -3.51 1.42 2.33
CA ALA A 111 -4.92 1.71 2.19
C ALA A 111 -5.34 1.48 0.73
N GLU A 112 -6.06 0.38 0.49
CA GLU A 112 -6.39 -0.15 -0.84
C GLU A 112 -7.26 0.78 -1.68
N ALA A 113 -6.94 0.85 -2.97
CA ALA A 113 -7.68 1.56 -4.00
C ALA A 113 -7.66 0.89 -5.38
N ARG A 114 -6.83 -0.14 -5.56
CA ARG A 114 -6.45 -0.76 -6.85
C ARG A 114 -5.80 0.24 -7.80
N GLU A 115 -5.31 -0.27 -8.93
CA GLU A 115 -4.76 0.54 -10.03
C GLU A 115 -5.79 1.55 -10.60
N GLY A 116 -7.09 1.23 -10.51
CA GLY A 116 -8.17 2.10 -10.97
C GLY A 116 -8.44 3.30 -10.07
N GLY A 117 -8.02 3.26 -8.80
CA GLY A 117 -8.26 4.36 -7.86
C GLY A 117 -9.74 4.63 -7.62
N ASN A 118 -10.59 3.59 -7.61
CA ASN A 118 -12.05 3.71 -7.62
C ASN A 118 -12.76 2.77 -6.64
N VAL A 119 -12.00 2.21 -5.68
CA VAL A 119 -12.52 1.38 -4.59
C VAL A 119 -11.86 1.78 -3.26
N GLY A 120 -12.30 1.16 -2.16
CA GLY A 120 -11.68 1.32 -0.84
C GLY A 120 -11.77 2.76 -0.32
N ILE A 121 -10.64 3.47 -0.31
CA ILE A 121 -10.54 4.88 0.10
C ILE A 121 -11.11 5.87 -0.93
N TYR A 122 -11.52 5.39 -2.09
CA TYR A 122 -12.24 6.18 -3.10
C TYR A 122 -13.66 5.67 -3.35
N ARG A 123 -14.51 6.56 -3.84
CA ARG A 123 -15.80 6.19 -4.43
C ARG A 123 -15.58 5.63 -5.83
N GLY A 124 -16.61 4.97 -6.40
CA GLY A 124 -16.57 4.47 -7.78
C GLY A 124 -16.27 5.54 -8.85
N SER A 125 -16.50 6.82 -8.54
CA SER A 125 -16.15 7.98 -9.37
C SER A 125 -14.65 8.36 -9.33
N GLY A 126 -13.86 7.76 -8.43
CA GLY A 126 -12.49 8.17 -8.10
C GLY A 126 -12.41 9.32 -7.08
N GLU A 127 -13.55 9.81 -6.59
CA GLU A 127 -13.61 10.82 -5.53
C GLU A 127 -13.09 10.26 -4.21
N VAL A 128 -12.27 11.05 -3.53
CA VAL A 128 -11.69 10.71 -2.24
C VAL A 128 -12.78 10.64 -1.16
N ARG A 129 -12.76 9.58 -0.35
CA ARG A 129 -13.58 9.49 0.87
C ARG A 129 -12.90 10.25 2.00
N SER A 130 -12.95 11.57 1.94
CA SER A 130 -12.25 12.45 2.89
C SER A 130 -12.66 12.19 4.34
N ASP A 131 -13.94 11.93 4.58
CA ASP A 131 -14.50 11.55 5.89
C ASP A 131 -13.85 10.30 6.48
N LEU A 132 -13.65 9.27 5.65
CA LEU A 132 -12.93 8.06 6.06
C LEU A 132 -11.47 8.34 6.39
N ILE A 133 -10.78 9.11 5.54
CA ILE A 133 -9.34 9.37 5.69
C ILE A 133 -9.08 10.22 6.93
N GLU A 134 -9.87 11.28 7.14
CA GLU A 134 -9.78 12.13 8.33
C GLU A 134 -10.01 11.31 9.60
N GLU A 135 -11.00 10.41 9.62
CA GLU A 135 -11.26 9.54 10.76
C GLU A 135 -10.09 8.58 11.03
N ILE A 136 -9.51 7.97 10.00
CA ILE A 136 -8.32 7.10 10.12
C ILE A 136 -7.15 7.88 10.75
N LEU A 137 -6.90 9.10 10.27
CA LEU A 137 -5.81 9.97 10.76
C LEU A 137 -5.98 10.39 12.22
N THR A 138 -7.18 10.27 12.81
CA THR A 138 -7.35 10.52 14.25
C THR A 138 -6.78 9.42 15.13
N LYS A 139 -6.50 8.23 14.57
CA LYS A 139 -6.10 7.02 15.32
C LYS A 139 -4.82 6.39 14.85
N ILE A 140 -4.55 6.40 13.54
CA ILE A 140 -3.37 5.78 12.94
C ILE A 140 -2.45 6.89 12.45
N ASP A 141 -1.18 6.82 12.82
CA ASP A 141 -0.18 7.78 12.37
C ASP A 141 -0.02 7.69 10.84
N ASN A 142 -0.05 8.84 10.17
CA ASN A 142 0.12 8.94 8.72
C ASN A 142 1.43 8.29 8.26
N ASP A 143 2.49 8.40 9.07
CA ASP A 143 3.77 7.80 8.74
C ASP A 143 3.71 6.27 8.73
N GLN A 144 2.68 5.64 9.28
CA GLN A 144 2.48 4.19 9.24
C GLN A 144 1.61 3.72 8.07
N ILE A 145 1.09 4.63 7.24
CA ILE A 145 0.16 4.33 6.16
C ILE A 145 0.82 4.59 4.80
N ILE A 146 0.51 3.75 3.81
CA ILE A 146 0.74 4.01 2.39
C ILE A 146 -0.61 4.18 1.71
N TRP A 147 -0.87 5.34 1.12
CA TRP A 147 -2.14 5.62 0.45
C TRP A 147 -2.05 5.31 -1.03
N GLU A 148 -2.76 4.29 -1.52
CA GLU A 148 -2.78 4.01 -2.96
C GLU A 148 -3.38 5.19 -3.73
N SER A 149 -2.60 5.79 -4.63
CA SER A 149 -2.94 7.04 -5.30
C SER A 149 -2.54 7.01 -6.78
N PRO A 150 -3.11 6.09 -7.58
CA PRO A 150 -2.69 5.90 -8.97
C PRO A 150 -2.95 7.13 -9.85
N GLN A 151 -3.95 7.96 -9.52
CA GLN A 151 -4.31 9.14 -10.32
C GLN A 151 -3.65 10.42 -9.81
N LYS A 152 -3.23 11.31 -10.73
CA LYS A 152 -2.63 12.62 -10.38
C LYS A 152 -3.49 13.41 -9.39
N THR A 153 -4.80 13.44 -9.59
CA THR A 153 -5.74 14.17 -8.71
C THR A 153 -5.72 13.65 -7.28
N GLN A 154 -5.54 12.34 -7.10
CA GLN A 154 -5.44 11.69 -5.80
C GLN A 154 -4.10 12.03 -5.12
N GLN A 155 -3.00 11.96 -5.87
CA GLN A 155 -1.67 12.36 -5.39
C GLN A 155 -1.66 13.81 -4.89
N VAL A 156 -2.21 14.73 -5.67
CA VAL A 156 -2.35 16.15 -5.29
C VAL A 156 -3.15 16.30 -4.01
N TRP A 157 -4.26 15.57 -3.89
CA TRP A 157 -5.12 15.65 -2.70
C TRP A 157 -4.38 15.25 -1.42
N PHE A 158 -3.67 14.12 -1.44
CA PHE A 158 -2.88 13.67 -0.29
C PHE A 158 -1.72 14.60 0.04
N ILE A 159 -1.02 15.12 -0.97
CA ILE A 159 0.07 16.10 -0.75
C ILE A 159 -0.45 17.37 -0.08
N LYS A 160 -1.64 17.85 -0.49
CA LYS A 160 -2.25 19.05 0.13
C LYS A 160 -2.72 18.80 1.56
N LEU A 161 -3.24 17.62 1.84
CA LEU A 161 -3.75 17.28 3.18
C LEU A 161 -2.61 17.00 4.18
N MET A 162 -1.61 16.22 3.77
CA MET A 162 -0.60 15.62 4.68
C MET A 162 0.82 16.12 4.42
N GLY A 163 1.02 16.99 3.44
CA GLY A 163 2.31 17.52 3.05
C GLY A 163 3.09 16.62 2.06
N SER A 164 4.22 17.14 1.60
CA SER A 164 5.06 16.51 0.57
C SER A 164 5.73 15.21 0.98
N ASN A 165 5.68 14.82 2.25
CA ASN A 165 6.29 13.59 2.77
C ASN A 165 5.28 12.43 2.89
N VAL A 166 4.03 12.61 2.48
CA VAL A 166 3.02 11.54 2.50
C VAL A 166 3.47 10.31 1.71
N ASN A 167 3.28 9.11 2.26
CA ASN A 167 3.60 7.86 1.58
C ASN A 167 2.48 7.53 0.58
N LEU A 168 2.82 7.34 -0.70
CA LEU A 168 1.85 7.04 -1.76
C LEU A 168 2.20 5.72 -2.44
N GLY A 169 1.19 4.90 -2.70
CA GLY A 169 1.28 3.60 -3.38
C GLY A 169 0.65 3.62 -4.78
N ASN A 170 0.87 2.56 -5.55
CA ASN A 170 0.36 2.41 -6.92
C ASN A 170 0.70 3.56 -7.89
N ILE A 171 1.86 4.19 -7.69
CA ILE A 171 2.35 5.21 -8.62
C ILE A 171 2.80 4.56 -9.92
N ALA A 172 2.21 4.97 -11.05
CA ALA A 172 2.61 4.49 -12.36
C ALA A 172 4.10 4.79 -12.63
N PHE A 173 4.79 3.90 -13.33
CA PHE A 173 6.24 4.02 -13.57
C PHE A 173 6.63 5.34 -14.29
N ASN A 174 5.75 5.88 -15.12
CA ASN A 174 5.92 7.13 -15.84
C ASN A 174 5.50 8.37 -15.03
N GLU A 175 4.88 8.19 -13.87
CA GLU A 175 4.44 9.28 -12.97
C GLU A 175 5.40 9.53 -11.81
N VAL A 176 6.51 8.77 -11.69
CA VAL A 176 7.50 8.97 -10.61
C VAL A 176 8.11 10.39 -10.62
N ILE A 177 8.57 10.86 -11.77
CA ILE A 177 9.11 12.23 -11.91
C ILE A 177 8.00 13.29 -11.76
N PRO A 178 6.83 13.16 -12.43
CA PRO A 178 5.70 14.04 -12.19
C PRO A 178 5.29 14.16 -10.72
N LEU A 179 5.30 13.06 -9.96
CA LEU A 179 5.00 13.04 -8.54
C LEU A 179 6.04 13.81 -7.73
N GLU A 180 7.33 13.64 -8.02
CA GLU A 180 8.36 14.42 -7.32
C GLU A 180 8.22 15.91 -7.60
N CYS A 181 7.86 16.31 -8.83
CA CYS A 181 7.56 17.70 -9.13
C CYS A 181 6.32 18.22 -8.37
N LEU A 182 5.33 17.37 -8.10
CA LEU A 182 4.21 17.74 -7.21
C LEU A 182 4.68 17.97 -5.77
N ARG A 183 5.53 17.08 -5.24
CA ARG A 183 6.07 17.18 -3.87
C ARG A 183 6.94 18.43 -3.66
N LEU A 184 7.57 18.93 -4.71
CA LEU A 184 8.44 20.12 -4.67
C LEU A 184 7.73 21.44 -5.04
N GLY A 185 6.43 21.42 -5.35
CA GLY A 185 5.72 22.60 -5.84
C GLY A 185 6.14 23.04 -7.25
N LEU A 186 6.73 22.15 -8.05
CA LEU A 186 7.19 22.43 -9.41
C LEU A 186 6.16 22.11 -10.49
N ARG A 187 4.92 21.79 -10.10
CA ARG A 187 3.75 21.74 -11.00
C ARG A 187 2.67 22.68 -10.47
N GLY A 188 1.88 23.23 -11.40
CA GLY A 188 0.84 24.21 -11.07
C GLY A 188 -0.16 23.74 -10.01
N ASP A 189 -0.41 22.44 -9.92
CA ASP A 189 -1.34 21.85 -8.94
C ASP A 189 -0.93 22.12 -7.48
N THR A 190 0.37 22.21 -7.18
CA THR A 190 0.96 22.40 -5.84
C THR A 190 1.88 23.62 -5.72
N PHE A 191 1.95 24.47 -6.75
CA PHE A 191 2.90 25.58 -6.84
C PHE A 191 2.84 26.55 -5.65
N PHE A 192 1.63 26.93 -5.25
CA PHE A 192 1.42 27.90 -4.17
C PHE A 192 1.55 27.28 -2.78
N ASP A 193 1.51 25.95 -2.64
CA ASP A 193 1.56 25.26 -1.35
C ASP A 193 2.96 25.28 -0.73
N HIS A 194 4.00 25.57 -1.53
CA HIS A 194 5.42 25.57 -1.12
C HIS A 194 6.04 26.96 -1.03
N LEU A 195 5.27 28.03 -1.28
CA LEU A 195 5.78 29.38 -1.16
C LEU A 195 5.84 29.83 0.32
N PRO A 196 6.87 30.61 0.72
CA PRO A 196 6.88 31.26 2.02
C PRO A 196 5.63 32.11 2.20
N LYS A 197 5.04 32.07 3.39
CA LYS A 197 3.94 32.97 3.78
C LYS A 197 4.46 34.38 4.06
#